data_AF-A0A924EXV2-F1
#
_entry.id   AF-A0A924EXV2-F1
#
_cell.length_a   1.000
_cell.length_b   1.000
_cell.length_c   1.000
_cell.angle_alpha   90.00
_cell.angle_beta   90.00
_cell.angle_gamma   90.00
#
_symmetry.space_group_name_H-M   'P 1'
#
loop_
_entity.id
_entity.type
_entity.pdbx_description
1 polymer ?
#
loop_
_entity_poly.entity_id
_entity_poly.type
_entity_poly.pdbx_seq_one_letter_code
_entity_poly.pdbx_strand_id
1 'polypeptide(L)'
;MQEHPTAVLIFDRDGEAWAFPRIEDAAGSMDSRAVLDGEYEAAFTLDGHVVAINGIRDGPVSLTVTDESDETALRDFLSGSQTRMGFTSDADDPVAVANELIRLEWERRSPRLPGWMRRRLYGDQPPQV
;
A
#
# COMPACT_ATOMS: atom_id res chain seq x y z
N MET A 1 14.81 18.08 9.41
CA MET A 1 13.99 17.93 8.20
C MET A 1 12.80 17.09 8.64
N GLN A 2 11.59 17.64 8.65
CA GLN A 2 10.42 16.82 9.01
C GLN A 2 10.14 15.97 7.78
N GLU A 3 10.46 14.67 7.87
CA GLU A 3 10.09 13.71 6.83
C GLU A 3 8.57 13.62 6.85
N HIS A 4 7.93 14.14 5.81
CA HIS A 4 6.52 13.88 5.60
C HIS A 4 6.38 12.36 5.38
N PRO A 5 5.44 11.69 6.06
CA PRO A 5 5.21 10.28 5.82
C PRO A 5 4.85 10.06 4.34
N THR A 6 5.67 9.27 3.64
CA THR A 6 5.43 8.95 2.24
C THR A 6 4.44 7.81 2.15
N ALA A 7 3.26 8.07 1.61
CA ALA A 7 2.29 7.03 1.29
C ALA A 7 2.76 6.19 0.10
N VAL A 8 2.49 4.89 0.13
CA VAL A 8 2.95 3.94 -0.87
C VAL A 8 1.84 2.97 -1.28
N LEU A 9 1.83 2.65 -2.57
CA LEU A 9 1.03 1.60 -3.21
C LEU A 9 1.97 0.43 -3.53
N ILE A 10 1.59 -0.78 -3.12
CA ILE A 10 2.32 -2.03 -3.37
C ILE A 10 1.43 -2.93 -4.22
N PHE A 11 2.00 -3.51 -5.27
CA PHE A 11 1.32 -4.40 -6.21
C PHE A 11 2.00 -5.77 -6.21
N ASP A 12 1.22 -6.84 -6.11
CA ASP A 12 1.72 -8.19 -6.33
C ASP A 12 1.52 -8.67 -7.77
N ARG A 13 2.18 -9.79 -8.09
CA ARG A 13 2.08 -10.44 -9.40
C ARG A 13 0.70 -10.99 -9.75
N ASP A 14 -0.20 -11.11 -8.77
CA ASP A 14 -1.57 -11.61 -8.94
C ASP A 14 -2.57 -10.46 -9.18
N GLY A 15 -2.07 -9.22 -9.23
CA GLY A 15 -2.81 -8.00 -9.48
C GLY A 15 -3.50 -7.45 -8.23
N GLU A 16 -3.17 -7.94 -7.03
CA GLU A 16 -3.62 -7.32 -5.79
C GLU A 16 -2.81 -6.07 -5.47
N ALA A 17 -3.47 -5.09 -4.87
CA ALA A 17 -2.89 -3.81 -4.48
C ALA A 17 -3.16 -3.52 -3.00
N TRP A 18 -2.15 -2.97 -2.33
CA TRP A 18 -2.27 -2.44 -0.97
C TRP A 18 -1.77 -1.01 -0.93
N ALA A 19 -2.42 -0.19 -0.12
CA ALA A 19 -1.99 1.16 0.16
C ALA A 19 -1.64 1.30 1.65
N PHE A 20 -0.54 2.01 1.91
CA PHE A 20 -0.07 2.30 3.26
C PHE A 20 0.13 3.80 3.41
N PRO A 21 -0.34 4.40 4.52
CA PRO A 21 -0.13 5.84 4.77
C PRO A 21 1.33 6.24 4.95
N ARG A 22 2.18 5.26 5.27
CA ARG A 22 3.61 5.44 5.50
C ARG A 22 4.38 4.27 4.93
N ILE A 23 5.51 4.56 4.32
CA ILE A 23 6.41 3.57 3.74
C ILE A 23 6.94 2.59 4.81
N GLU A 24 7.11 3.03 6.06
CA GLU A 24 7.53 2.17 7.16
C GLU A 24 6.45 1.16 7.56
N ASP A 25 5.17 1.53 7.46
CA ASP A 25 4.05 0.64 7.75
C ASP A 25 3.96 -0.47 6.69
N ALA A 26 4.23 -0.14 5.42
CA ALA A 26 4.34 -1.12 4.35
C ALA A 26 5.50 -2.09 4.62
N ALA A 27 6.71 -1.57 4.86
CA ALA A 27 7.89 -2.38 5.14
C ALA A 27 7.68 -3.33 6.34
N GLY A 28 7.02 -2.86 7.40
CA GLY A 28 6.70 -3.68 8.58
C GLY A 28 5.60 -4.72 8.36
N SER A 29 4.80 -4.59 7.30
CA SER A 29 3.71 -5.52 6.97
C SER A 29 4.11 -6.60 5.95
N MET A 30 5.27 -6.47 5.29
CA MET A 30 5.71 -7.37 4.23
C MET A 30 6.59 -8.51 4.76
N ASP A 31 6.46 -9.70 4.17
CA ASP A 31 7.34 -10.83 4.46
C ASP A 31 8.58 -10.77 3.55
N SER A 32 9.77 -10.75 4.14
CA SER A 32 11.03 -10.71 3.41
C SER A 32 11.24 -11.92 2.50
N ARG A 33 10.70 -13.09 2.87
CA ARG A 33 10.73 -14.27 2.00
C ARG A 33 9.86 -14.06 0.76
N ALA A 34 8.67 -13.46 0.91
CA ALA A 34 7.80 -13.13 -0.23
C ALA A 34 8.48 -12.12 -1.18
N VAL A 35 9.20 -11.13 -0.63
CA VAL A 35 10.03 -10.22 -1.45
C VAL A 35 11.10 -10.99 -2.22
N LEU A 36 11.85 -11.86 -1.56
CA LEU A 36 12.92 -12.65 -2.20
C LEU A 36 12.38 -13.65 -3.23
N ASP A 37 11.17 -14.16 -3.03
CA ASP A 37 10.47 -15.08 -3.94
C ASP A 37 9.78 -14.34 -5.11
N GLY A 38 9.87 -13.00 -5.16
CA GLY A 38 9.33 -12.18 -6.24
C GLY A 38 7.81 -12.08 -6.26
N GLU A 39 7.17 -12.10 -5.08
CA GLU A 39 5.71 -11.98 -4.95
C GLU A 39 5.23 -10.57 -5.30
N TYR A 40 5.98 -9.55 -4.88
CA TYR A 40 5.68 -8.15 -5.17
C TYR A 40 6.26 -7.74 -6.53
N GLU A 41 5.39 -7.28 -7.41
CA GLU A 41 5.74 -6.92 -8.79
C GLU A 41 6.20 -5.46 -8.88
N ALA A 42 5.52 -4.55 -8.19
CA ALA A 42 5.85 -3.13 -8.23
C ALA A 42 5.43 -2.39 -6.96
N ALA A 43 6.06 -1.23 -6.73
CA ALA A 43 5.66 -0.31 -5.69
C ALA A 43 5.90 1.14 -6.12
N PHE A 44 4.98 2.02 -5.76
CA PHE A 44 4.99 3.42 -6.15
C PHE A 44 4.51 4.31 -5.02
N THR A 45 5.04 5.52 -4.98
CA THR A 45 4.46 6.64 -4.24
C THR A 45 3.22 7.18 -4.98
N LEU A 46 2.39 7.99 -4.31
CA LEU A 46 1.17 8.53 -4.92
C LEU A 46 1.43 9.54 -6.05
N ASP A 47 2.63 10.14 -6.09
CA ASP A 47 3.08 11.04 -7.14
C ASP A 47 3.90 10.32 -8.24
N GLY A 48 3.91 8.99 -8.24
CA GLY A 48 4.45 8.18 -9.33
C GLY A 48 5.93 7.84 -9.23
N HIS A 49 6.64 8.19 -8.16
CA HIS A 49 8.01 7.70 -7.95
C HIS A 49 8.02 6.21 -7.64
N VAL A 50 8.95 5.50 -8.26
CA VAL A 50 9.19 4.07 -8.04
C VAL A 50 9.75 3.87 -6.63
N VAL A 51 9.27 2.82 -5.96
CA VAL A 51 9.76 2.41 -4.65
C VAL A 51 10.47 1.07 -4.79
N ALA A 52 11.77 1.05 -4.53
CA ALA A 52 12.55 -0.18 -4.53
C ALA A 52 12.23 -1.02 -3.28
N ILE A 53 11.88 -2.29 -3.50
CA ILE A 53 11.57 -3.26 -2.44
C ILE A 53 12.76 -4.20 -2.28
N ASN A 54 13.33 -4.28 -1.07
CA ASN A 54 14.46 -5.15 -0.78
C ASN A 54 14.16 -6.03 0.43
N GLY A 55 14.42 -7.33 0.30
CA GLY A 55 14.32 -8.31 1.38
C GLY A 55 15.70 -8.85 1.78
N ILE A 56 15.86 -9.19 3.05
CA ILE A 56 17.01 -9.92 3.58
C ILE A 56 16.52 -11.26 4.15
N ARG A 57 17.19 -12.37 3.82
CA ARG A 57 16.83 -13.69 4.37
C ARG A 57 16.83 -13.64 5.90
N ASP A 58 15.72 -14.06 6.51
CA ASP A 58 15.49 -14.02 7.96
C ASP A 58 15.68 -12.62 8.58
N GLY A 59 15.49 -11.57 7.76
CA GLY A 59 15.69 -10.17 8.13
C GLY A 59 14.53 -9.28 7.67
N PRO A 60 14.65 -7.95 7.89
CA PRO A 60 13.59 -7.00 7.57
C PRO A 60 13.47 -6.76 6.06
N VAL A 61 12.29 -6.26 5.66
CA VAL A 61 12.08 -5.62 4.37
C VAL A 61 12.46 -4.14 4.48
N SER A 62 13.13 -3.60 3.47
CA SER A 62 13.35 -2.17 3.31
C SER A 62 12.72 -1.67 2.02
N LEU A 63 12.12 -0.49 2.12
CA LEU A 63 11.50 0.22 1.01
C LEU A 63 12.21 1.58 0.85
N THR A 64 12.61 1.91 -0.37
CA THR A 64 13.33 3.14 -0.67
C THR A 64 12.72 3.81 -1.89
N VAL A 65 12.27 5.06 -1.76
CA VAL A 65 11.86 5.87 -2.92
C VAL A 65 13.08 6.14 -3.79
N THR A 66 12.98 5.86 -5.09
CA THR A 66 14.06 6.11 -6.05
C THR A 66 13.89 7.48 -6.70
N ASP A 67 14.90 7.93 -7.45
CA ASP A 67 14.80 9.14 -8.27
C ASP A 67 14.04 8.89 -9.59
N GLU A 68 13.54 7.67 -9.82
CA GLU A 68 12.78 7.29 -11.01
C GLU A 68 11.29 7.52 -10.79
N SER A 69 10.61 8.08 -11.79
CA SER A 69 9.16 8.30 -11.79
C SER A 69 8.57 7.69 -13.05
N ASP A 70 7.47 6.95 -12.87
CA ASP A 70 6.71 6.35 -13.95
C ASP A 70 5.21 6.36 -13.61
N GLU A 71 4.58 7.53 -13.81
CA GLU A 71 3.14 7.71 -13.64
C GLU A 71 2.31 6.81 -14.57
N THR A 72 2.86 6.43 -15.73
CA THR A 72 2.12 5.60 -16.70
C THR A 72 2.03 4.18 -16.18
N ALA A 73 3.15 3.61 -15.74
CA ALA A 73 3.16 2.30 -15.10
C ALA A 73 2.27 2.28 -13.85
N LEU A 74 2.30 3.31 -13.01
CA LEU A 74 1.40 3.41 -11.85
C LEU A 74 -0.08 3.30 -12.27
N ARG A 75 -0.52 4.06 -13.28
CA ARG A 75 -1.91 4.01 -13.77
C ARG A 75 -2.27 2.66 -14.37
N ASP A 76 -1.34 2.03 -15.07
CA ASP A 76 -1.54 0.70 -15.65
C ASP A 76 -1.73 -0.36 -14.54
N PHE A 77 -0.90 -0.33 -13.50
CA PHE A 77 -1.04 -1.19 -12.32
C PHE A 77 -2.36 -0.94 -11.59
N LEU A 78 -2.72 0.33 -11.36
CA LEU A 78 -3.99 0.69 -10.72
C LEU A 78 -5.20 0.18 -11.53
N SER A 79 -5.18 0.34 -12.84
CA SER A 79 -6.25 -0.15 -13.72
C SER A 79 -6.36 -1.68 -13.72
N GLY A 80 -5.21 -2.37 -13.71
CA GLY A 80 -5.15 -3.82 -13.58
C GLY A 80 -5.73 -4.30 -12.26
N SER A 81 -5.28 -3.71 -11.15
CA SER A 81 -5.78 -4.05 -9.81
C SER A 81 -7.24 -3.67 -9.61
N GLN A 82 -7.72 -2.58 -10.23
CA GLN A 82 -9.14 -2.22 -10.21
C GLN A 82 -9.99 -3.32 -10.81
N THR A 83 -9.59 -3.83 -11.98
CA THR A 83 -10.28 -4.93 -12.67
C THR A 83 -10.28 -6.21 -11.81
N ARG A 84 -9.19 -6.46 -11.09
CA ARG A 84 -8.99 -7.66 -10.26
C ARG A 84 -9.77 -7.62 -8.94
N MET A 85 -9.73 -6.50 -8.25
CA MET A 85 -10.20 -6.33 -6.87
C MET A 85 -11.57 -5.66 -6.78
N GLY A 86 -11.99 -4.92 -7.81
CA GLY A 86 -13.30 -4.29 -7.89
C GLY A 86 -13.48 -3.04 -7.00
N PHE A 87 -12.39 -2.33 -6.68
CA PHE A 87 -12.50 -1.01 -6.05
C PHE A 87 -13.05 0.03 -7.05
N THR A 88 -13.67 1.09 -6.55
CA THR A 88 -14.50 2.00 -7.35
C THR A 88 -13.89 3.37 -7.63
N SER A 89 -12.85 3.76 -6.89
CA SER A 89 -12.07 4.97 -7.13
C SER A 89 -11.44 4.98 -8.53
N ASP A 90 -11.30 6.17 -9.09
CA ASP A 90 -10.71 6.38 -10.42
C ASP A 90 -9.22 6.01 -10.41
N ALA A 91 -8.78 5.15 -11.33
CA ALA A 91 -7.39 4.74 -11.45
C ALA A 91 -6.46 5.89 -11.84
N ASP A 92 -7.00 6.97 -12.41
CA ASP A 92 -6.26 8.21 -12.71
C ASP A 92 -6.06 9.10 -11.46
N ASP A 93 -6.66 8.75 -10.32
CA ASP A 93 -6.48 9.42 -9.02
C ASP A 93 -5.86 8.46 -7.98
N PRO A 94 -4.52 8.33 -7.94
CA PRO A 94 -3.82 7.45 -7.00
C PRO A 94 -4.15 7.74 -5.53
N VAL A 95 -4.46 9.00 -5.19
CA VAL A 95 -4.81 9.40 -3.81
C VAL A 95 -6.19 8.85 -3.44
N ALA A 96 -7.16 8.95 -4.35
CA ALA A 96 -8.49 8.36 -4.15
C ALA A 96 -8.45 6.84 -4.06
N VAL A 97 -7.63 6.18 -4.89
CA VAL A 97 -7.45 4.72 -4.80
C VAL A 97 -6.79 4.32 -3.48
N ALA A 98 -5.71 5.00 -3.09
CA ALA A 98 -5.01 4.70 -1.84
C ALA A 98 -5.94 4.81 -0.62
N ASN A 99 -6.73 5.89 -0.55
CA ASN A 99 -7.71 6.09 0.52
C ASN A 99 -8.80 5.00 0.52
N GLU A 100 -9.26 4.54 -0.65
CA GLU A 100 -10.22 3.42 -0.72
C GLU A 100 -9.59 2.10 -0.26
N LEU A 101 -8.38 1.76 -0.71
CA LEU A 101 -7.68 0.54 -0.31
C LEU A 101 -7.40 0.50 1.20
N ILE A 102 -6.95 1.62 1.78
CA ILE A 102 -6.75 1.73 3.24
C ILE A 102 -8.06 1.50 3.98
N ARG A 103 -9.17 2.09 3.50
CA ARG A 103 -10.50 1.88 4.09
C ARG A 103 -10.92 0.42 4.01
N LEU A 104 -10.79 -0.22 2.85
CA LEU A 104 -11.14 -1.63 2.66
C LEU A 104 -10.32 -2.54 3.59
N GLU A 105 -9.02 -2.29 3.72
CA GLU A 105 -8.16 -3.06 4.63
C GLU A 105 -8.54 -2.86 6.10
N TRP A 106 -8.83 -1.62 6.50
CA TRP A 106 -9.27 -1.30 7.85
C TRP A 106 -10.63 -1.94 8.18
N GLU A 107 -11.57 -1.95 7.23
CA GLU A 107 -12.86 -2.64 7.35
C GLU A 107 -12.68 -4.16 7.45
N ARG A 108 -11.75 -4.74 6.67
CA ARG A 108 -11.42 -6.18 6.69
C ARG A 108 -10.75 -6.61 8.01
N ARG A 109 -9.79 -5.82 8.50
CA ARG A 109 -9.05 -6.08 9.75
C ARG A 109 -9.88 -5.83 11.01
N SER A 110 -10.86 -4.92 10.95
CA SER A 110 -11.74 -4.65 12.07
C SER A 110 -12.56 -5.90 12.40
N PRO A 111 -12.33 -6.58 13.55
CA PRO A 111 -13.23 -7.65 13.96
C PRO A 111 -14.60 -7.01 14.27
N ARG A 112 -15.68 -7.80 14.26
CA ARG A 112 -17.02 -7.38 14.73
C ARG A 112 -17.02 -7.13 16.25
N LEU A 113 -16.21 -6.19 16.71
CA LEU A 113 -16.06 -5.82 18.10
C LEU A 113 -17.10 -4.75 18.47
N PRO A 114 -17.57 -4.75 19.73
CA PRO A 114 -18.32 -3.61 20.27
C PRO A 114 -17.54 -2.30 20.07
N GLY A 115 -18.24 -1.22 19.68
CA GLY A 115 -17.62 0.02 19.21
C GLY A 115 -16.60 0.68 20.18
N TRP A 116 -16.72 0.44 21.49
CA TRP A 116 -15.78 0.96 22.48
C TRP A 116 -14.40 0.28 22.42
N MET A 117 -14.32 -1.01 22.08
CA MET A 117 -13.04 -1.72 21.89
C MET A 117 -12.39 -1.34 20.56
N ARG A 118 -13.21 -1.16 19.51
CA ARG A 118 -12.74 -0.73 18.19
C ARG A 118 -12.07 0.65 18.26
N ARG A 119 -12.72 1.62 18.92
CA ARG A 119 -12.19 2.98 19.13
C ARG A 119 -10.83 2.98 19.82
N ARG A 120 -10.65 2.11 20.82
CA ARG A 120 -9.41 2.05 21.61
C ARG A 120 -8.24 1.41 20.85
N LEU A 121 -8.51 0.44 19.98
CA LEU A 121 -7.46 -0.34 19.29
C LEU A 121 -7.13 0.21 17.90
N TYR A 122 -8.11 0.75 17.18
CA TYR A 122 -7.98 1.07 15.75
C TYR A 122 -8.47 2.48 15.37
N GLY A 123 -8.91 3.28 16.34
CA GLY A 123 -9.54 4.58 16.09
C GLY A 123 -11.00 4.48 15.60
N ASP A 124 -11.61 5.63 15.32
CA ASP A 124 -13.01 5.73 14.84
C ASP A 124 -13.13 5.72 13.30
N GLN A 125 -12.04 6.00 12.57
CA GLN A 125 -12.02 6.13 11.12
C GLN A 125 -10.73 5.53 10.54
N PRO A 126 -10.75 5.04 9.28
CA PRO A 126 -9.54 4.60 8.61
C PRO A 126 -8.54 5.77 8.48
N PRO A 127 -7.23 5.49 8.48
CA PRO A 127 -6.23 6.48 8.10
C PRO A 127 -6.52 7.06 6.71
N GLN A 128 -6.08 8.30 6.47
CA GLN A 128 -6.17 8.94 5.17
C GLN A 128 -4.81 9.50 4.76
N VAL A 129 -4.61 9.58 3.44
CA VAL A 129 -3.43 10.13 2.76
C VAL A 129 -3.82 11.29 1.87
#